data_AF-A0A1E5LIG8-F1
#
_entry.id   AF-A0A1E5LIG8-F1
#
_cell.length_a   1.000
_cell.length_b   1.000
_cell.length_c   1.000
_cell.angle_alpha   90.00
_cell.angle_beta   90.00
_cell.angle_gamma   90.00
#
_symmetry.space_group_name_H-M   'P 1'
#
loop_
_entity.id
_entity.type
_entity.pdbx_description
1 polymer ?
#
loop_
_entity_poly.entity_id
_entity_poly.type
_entity_poly.pdbx_seq_one_letter_code
_entity_poly.pdbx_strand_id
1 'polypeptide(L)'
;MVYSINKVSKLSDETIIDAVRSHVKFDNLDNISRTNAYFSYYKRHREIKWSLLASMVSRNAGYNMTDLEGGWFPLCIKKELRHQIFITYERANWLIFQDAFSQLLIYEWSKKLNRPLFHLLSTFSVSPFMIYEWKHFWRTGDRNRLMTSLIINEQNLIQKPIIEHPFYKKKVFHSFCFHFQDWLHFSSVIFPTKEGDLYGISVKNFCNLEDRIILGKKLALLLFHPEYYSMFYEFADSVTHTGARKDYEHYLKQYVSSQTLPLRLIYPVINHNQHRYLNWEASDKKIEKWFQSNTKLKKVCITNWYMRKQELLHLAIMFEHYMKKPSVFT
;
A
#
# COMPACT_ATOMS: atom_id res chain seq x y z
N MET A 1 18.23 -35.66 19.67
CA MET A 1 17.51 -34.38 19.88
C MET A 1 18.42 -33.20 20.25
N VAL A 2 19.60 -33.40 20.85
CA VAL A 2 20.57 -32.33 21.21
C VAL A 2 21.37 -31.79 20.00
N TYR A 3 21.56 -32.60 18.94
CA TYR A 3 22.33 -32.21 17.74
C TYR A 3 21.64 -31.17 16.83
N SER A 4 20.30 -31.08 16.84
CA SER A 4 19.57 -30.11 15.99
C SER A 4 19.42 -28.72 16.62
N ILE A 5 19.53 -28.62 17.96
CA ILE A 5 19.44 -27.34 18.68
C ILE A 5 20.75 -26.55 18.55
N ASN A 6 21.90 -27.24 18.49
CA ASN A 6 23.22 -26.62 18.37
C ASN A 6 23.56 -26.07 16.98
N LYS A 7 22.78 -26.39 15.92
CA LYS A 7 23.00 -25.83 14.57
C LYS A 7 22.34 -24.46 14.37
N VAL A 8 21.32 -24.14 15.17
CA VAL A 8 20.58 -22.88 15.07
C VAL A 8 21.28 -21.74 15.84
N SER A 9 22.13 -22.06 16.82
CA SER A 9 22.81 -21.08 17.69
C SER A 9 24.06 -20.43 17.09
N LYS A 10 24.44 -20.77 15.84
CA LYS A 10 25.65 -20.23 15.16
C LYS A 10 25.41 -19.77 13.72
N LEU A 11 24.18 -19.36 13.38
CA LEU A 11 23.96 -18.62 12.13
C LEU A 11 24.65 -17.26 12.22
N SER A 12 25.54 -16.98 11.26
CA SER A 12 26.21 -15.69 11.17
C SER A 12 25.20 -14.61 10.74
N ASP A 13 25.49 -13.37 11.12
CA ASP A 13 24.68 -12.22 10.75
C ASP A 13 24.62 -12.07 9.22
N GLU A 14 25.72 -12.38 8.50
CA GLU A 14 25.78 -12.37 7.04
C GLU A 14 24.80 -13.38 6.43
N THR A 15 24.71 -14.58 6.99
CA THR A 15 23.80 -15.62 6.48
C THR A 15 22.34 -15.18 6.61
N ILE A 16 21.98 -14.54 7.73
CA ILE A 16 20.64 -13.99 7.95
C ILE A 16 20.38 -12.84 6.97
N ILE A 17 21.35 -11.93 6.80
CA ILE A 17 21.24 -10.80 5.89
C ILE A 17 20.99 -11.27 4.45
N ASP A 18 21.75 -12.25 3.98
CA ASP A 18 21.62 -12.76 2.61
C ASP A 18 20.29 -13.48 2.40
N ALA A 19 19.85 -14.28 3.38
CA ALA A 19 18.52 -14.90 3.34
C ALA A 19 17.40 -13.85 3.25
N VAL A 20 17.49 -12.77 4.03
CA VAL A 20 16.51 -11.66 3.98
C VAL A 20 16.56 -10.96 2.62
N ARG A 21 17.75 -10.65 2.09
CA ARG A 21 17.89 -10.03 0.76
C ARG A 21 17.27 -10.87 -0.35
N SER A 22 17.53 -12.17 -0.35
CA SER A 22 16.97 -13.08 -1.34
C SER A 22 15.44 -13.14 -1.26
N HIS A 23 14.88 -13.22 -0.05
CA HIS A 23 13.44 -13.27 0.16
C HIS A 23 12.77 -11.96 -0.26
N VAL A 24 13.31 -10.80 0.15
CA VAL A 24 12.80 -9.49 -0.25
C VAL A 24 12.85 -9.34 -1.77
N LYS A 25 13.96 -9.72 -2.42
CA LYS A 25 14.08 -9.66 -3.88
C LYS A 25 13.03 -10.50 -4.60
N PHE A 26 12.74 -11.69 -4.08
CA PHE A 26 11.74 -12.60 -4.65
C PHE A 26 10.31 -12.04 -4.51
N ASP A 27 9.94 -11.57 -3.33
CA ASP A 27 8.58 -11.08 -3.06
C ASP A 27 8.35 -9.63 -3.53
N ASN A 28 9.40 -8.85 -3.78
CA ASN A 28 9.30 -7.48 -4.30
C ASN A 28 9.23 -7.41 -5.85
N LEU A 29 8.75 -8.47 -6.50
CA LEU A 29 8.66 -8.58 -7.96
C LEU A 29 7.60 -7.63 -8.56
N ASP A 30 6.38 -7.66 -8.03
CA ASP A 30 5.25 -6.85 -8.48
C ASP A 30 4.23 -6.63 -7.35
N ASN A 31 3.15 -5.90 -7.64
CA ASN A 31 2.12 -5.63 -6.63
C ASN A 31 1.48 -6.93 -6.10
N ILE A 32 1.33 -7.96 -6.94
CA ILE A 32 0.69 -9.22 -6.54
C ILE A 32 1.57 -9.96 -5.52
N SER A 33 2.86 -10.15 -5.82
CA SER A 33 3.78 -10.85 -4.92
C SER A 33 3.90 -10.13 -3.58
N ARG A 34 4.02 -8.79 -3.60
CA ARG A 34 4.11 -7.97 -2.38
C ARG A 34 2.88 -8.09 -1.50
N THR A 35 1.70 -7.97 -2.11
CA THR A 35 0.42 -8.06 -1.40
C THR A 35 0.27 -9.42 -0.72
N ASN A 36 0.55 -10.50 -1.45
CA ASN A 36 0.45 -11.86 -0.93
C ASN A 36 1.50 -12.15 0.16
N ALA A 37 2.71 -11.60 0.03
CA ALA A 37 3.77 -11.72 1.02
C ALA A 37 3.36 -11.07 2.36
N TYR A 38 2.79 -9.86 2.32
CA TYR A 38 2.23 -9.22 3.50
C TYR A 38 1.11 -10.05 4.14
N PHE A 39 0.12 -10.50 3.36
CA PHE A 39 -0.96 -11.28 3.92
C PHE A 39 -0.48 -12.58 4.56
N SER A 40 0.39 -13.30 3.86
CA SER A 40 0.98 -14.56 4.33
C SER A 40 1.80 -14.35 5.60
N TYR A 41 2.56 -13.26 5.68
CA TYR A 41 3.30 -12.88 6.88
C TYR A 41 2.36 -12.63 8.07
N TYR A 42 1.28 -11.86 7.87
CA TYR A 42 0.30 -11.60 8.92
C TYR A 42 -0.37 -12.88 9.43
N LYS A 43 -0.67 -13.86 8.56
CA LYS A 43 -1.23 -15.16 8.98
C LYS A 43 -0.32 -15.89 9.98
N ARG A 44 1.00 -15.78 9.81
CA ARG A 44 2.01 -16.37 10.71
C ARG A 44 2.31 -15.52 11.95
N HIS A 45 2.19 -14.19 11.83
CA HIS A 45 2.55 -13.22 12.87
C HIS A 45 1.44 -12.19 13.10
N ARG A 46 0.34 -12.63 13.72
CA ARG A 46 -0.89 -11.83 13.96
C ARG A 46 -0.66 -10.60 14.82
N GLU A 47 0.41 -10.57 15.61
CA GLU A 47 0.84 -9.43 16.39
C GLU A 47 1.30 -8.25 15.53
N ILE A 48 1.74 -8.50 14.30
CA ILE A 48 2.21 -7.47 13.36
C ILE A 48 1.05 -6.96 12.50
N LYS A 49 0.14 -6.22 13.14
CA LYS A 49 -1.07 -5.66 12.53
C LYS A 49 -0.83 -4.90 11.23
N TRP A 50 0.28 -4.15 11.15
CA TRP A 50 0.64 -3.39 9.95
C TRP A 50 0.74 -4.27 8.70
N SER A 51 1.11 -5.54 8.83
CA SER A 51 1.25 -6.43 7.69
C SER A 51 -0.10 -6.71 7.00
N LEU A 52 -1.19 -6.91 7.74
CA LEU A 52 -2.52 -7.00 7.12
C LEU A 52 -2.95 -5.67 6.49
N LEU A 53 -2.65 -4.55 7.16
CA LEU A 53 -2.96 -3.22 6.63
C LEU A 53 -2.25 -2.98 5.30
N ALA A 54 -0.95 -3.27 5.23
CA ALA A 54 -0.16 -3.15 4.01
C ALA A 54 -0.72 -4.05 2.90
N SER A 55 -1.11 -5.30 3.22
CA SER A 55 -1.80 -6.17 2.26
C SER A 55 -3.08 -5.53 1.71
N MET A 56 -3.99 -5.09 2.58
CA MET A 56 -5.29 -4.56 2.16
C MET A 56 -5.17 -3.24 1.37
N VAL A 57 -4.25 -2.36 1.78
CA VAL A 57 -3.96 -1.13 1.05
C VAL A 57 -3.25 -1.42 -0.27
N SER A 58 -2.36 -2.42 -0.34
CA SER A 58 -1.68 -2.79 -1.59
C SER A 58 -2.63 -3.42 -2.60
N ARG A 59 -3.70 -4.11 -2.17
CA ARG A 59 -4.79 -4.54 -3.07
C ARG A 59 -5.44 -3.35 -3.80
N ASN A 60 -5.61 -2.23 -3.09
CA ASN A 60 -6.13 -1.00 -3.68
C ASN A 60 -5.17 -0.40 -4.72
N ALA A 61 -3.87 -0.41 -4.42
CA ALA A 61 -2.87 0.02 -5.39
C ALA A 61 -2.90 -0.85 -6.66
N GLY A 62 -3.08 -2.17 -6.50
CA GLY A 62 -3.20 -3.11 -7.61
C GLY A 62 -4.31 -2.73 -8.60
N TYR A 63 -5.56 -2.64 -8.12
CA TYR A 63 -6.66 -2.31 -9.05
C TYR A 63 -6.52 -0.91 -9.63
N ASN A 64 -6.00 0.06 -8.88
CA ASN A 64 -5.73 1.40 -9.39
C ASN A 64 -4.71 1.38 -10.52
N MET A 65 -3.71 0.48 -10.49
CA MET A 65 -2.78 0.28 -11.60
C MET A 65 -3.52 -0.31 -12.81
N THR A 66 -4.32 -1.35 -12.65
CA THR A 66 -4.99 -2.02 -13.79
C THR A 66 -6.10 -1.18 -14.40
N ASP A 67 -6.77 -0.34 -13.63
CA ASP A 67 -7.83 0.54 -14.12
C ASP A 67 -7.32 1.46 -15.23
N LEU A 68 -6.04 1.85 -15.18
CA LEU A 68 -5.41 2.69 -16.19
C LEU A 68 -5.53 2.08 -17.59
N GLU A 69 -5.53 0.76 -17.72
CA GLU A 69 -5.77 0.06 -19.00
C GLU A 69 -7.15 -0.60 -19.07
N GLY A 70 -8.06 -0.27 -18.15
CA GLY A 70 -9.47 -0.67 -18.19
C GLY A 70 -10.27 0.10 -19.24
N GLY A 71 -11.59 -0.06 -19.27
CA GLY A 71 -12.44 0.54 -20.31
C GLY A 71 -12.52 2.08 -20.29
N TRP A 72 -12.27 2.72 -19.14
CA TRP A 72 -12.60 4.13 -18.92
C TRP A 72 -11.41 5.09 -19.10
N PHE A 73 -10.31 4.88 -18.39
CA PHE A 73 -9.17 5.81 -18.43
C PHE A 73 -8.53 5.96 -19.83
N PRO A 74 -8.50 4.95 -20.71
CA PRO A 74 -8.02 5.14 -22.07
C PRO A 74 -8.83 6.13 -22.92
N LEU A 75 -10.08 6.43 -22.55
CA LEU A 75 -10.93 7.36 -23.28
C LEU A 75 -10.59 8.84 -23.01
N CYS A 76 -10.02 9.15 -21.84
CA CYS A 76 -9.70 10.51 -21.41
C CYS A 76 -8.21 10.76 -21.15
N ILE A 77 -7.42 9.70 -20.95
CA ILE A 77 -5.99 9.78 -20.60
C ILE A 77 -5.12 9.16 -21.70
N LYS A 78 -4.09 9.88 -22.17
CA LYS A 78 -3.10 9.36 -23.14
C LYS A 78 -2.22 8.25 -22.55
N LYS A 79 -1.86 7.27 -23.38
CA LYS A 79 -1.11 6.07 -22.99
C LYS A 79 0.20 6.38 -22.26
N GLU A 80 0.95 7.38 -22.72
CA GLU A 80 2.24 7.77 -22.12
C GLU A 80 2.07 8.20 -20.67
N LEU A 81 0.98 8.91 -20.38
CA LEU A 81 0.72 9.45 -19.07
C LEU A 81 0.13 8.40 -18.13
N ARG A 82 -0.70 7.48 -18.64
CA ARG A 82 -1.13 6.28 -17.91
C ARG A 82 0.07 5.44 -17.48
N HIS A 83 1.01 5.21 -18.40
CA HIS A 83 2.24 4.50 -18.09
C HIS A 83 3.08 5.22 -17.01
N GLN A 84 3.18 6.55 -17.05
CA GLN A 84 3.86 7.32 -16.01
C GLN A 84 3.16 7.19 -14.64
N ILE A 85 1.83 7.19 -14.60
CA ILE A 85 1.06 6.96 -13.37
C ILE A 85 1.33 5.55 -12.84
N PHE A 86 1.29 4.52 -13.70
CA PHE A 86 1.63 3.15 -13.34
C PHE A 86 3.02 3.04 -12.72
N ILE A 87 4.06 3.58 -13.38
CA ILE A 87 5.43 3.57 -12.87
C ILE A 87 5.53 4.29 -11.52
N THR A 88 4.77 5.36 -11.31
CA THR A 88 4.73 6.08 -10.02
C THR A 88 4.17 5.19 -8.90
N TYR A 89 3.05 4.51 -9.16
CA TYR A 89 2.49 3.54 -8.21
C TYR A 89 3.47 2.39 -7.94
N GLU A 90 4.03 1.81 -8.99
CA GLU A 90 4.93 0.66 -8.90
C GLU A 90 6.17 1.01 -8.10
N ARG A 91 6.80 2.16 -8.38
CA ARG A 91 7.98 2.63 -7.66
C ARG A 91 7.71 2.92 -6.18
N ALA A 92 6.58 3.55 -5.86
CA ALA A 92 6.20 3.82 -4.48
C ALA A 92 6.01 2.51 -3.70
N ASN A 93 5.23 1.57 -4.23
CA ASN A 93 4.98 0.27 -3.58
C ASN A 93 6.27 -0.57 -3.45
N TRP A 94 7.14 -0.54 -4.46
CA TRP A 94 8.42 -1.23 -4.42
C TRP A 94 9.34 -0.69 -3.31
N LEU A 95 9.43 0.65 -3.17
CA LEU A 95 10.24 1.29 -2.13
C LEU A 95 9.74 0.96 -0.72
N ILE A 96 8.42 1.03 -0.52
CA ILE A 96 7.79 0.70 0.76
C ILE A 96 8.07 -0.76 1.15
N PHE A 97 7.91 -1.69 0.20
CA PHE A 97 8.14 -3.11 0.45
C PHE A 97 9.61 -3.43 0.72
N GLN A 98 10.52 -2.82 -0.03
CA GLN A 98 11.95 -2.99 0.15
C GLN A 98 12.40 -2.67 1.59
N ASP A 99 11.85 -1.59 2.16
CA ASP A 99 12.14 -1.18 3.54
C ASP A 99 11.37 -2.04 4.56
N ALA A 100 10.04 -2.05 4.49
CA ALA A 100 9.22 -2.65 5.52
C ALA A 100 9.33 -4.17 5.58
N PHE A 101 9.38 -4.87 4.44
CA PHE A 101 9.44 -6.34 4.45
C PHE A 101 10.78 -6.87 4.97
N SER A 102 11.88 -6.15 4.73
CA SER A 102 13.18 -6.44 5.36
C SER A 102 13.07 -6.41 6.89
N GLN A 103 12.36 -5.40 7.43
CA GLN A 103 12.13 -5.28 8.87
C GLN A 103 11.29 -6.44 9.44
N LEU A 104 10.24 -6.84 8.72
CA LEU A 104 9.38 -7.97 9.08
C LEU A 104 10.19 -9.28 9.16
N LEU A 105 11.00 -9.56 8.16
CA LEU A 105 11.81 -10.78 8.14
C LEU A 105 12.86 -10.80 9.26
N ILE A 106 13.48 -9.67 9.58
CA ILE A 106 14.40 -9.57 10.73
C ILE A 106 13.68 -9.82 12.06
N TYR A 107 12.44 -9.36 12.22
CA TYR A 107 11.63 -9.70 13.38
C TYR A 107 11.32 -11.21 13.43
N GLU A 108 10.92 -11.82 12.30
CA GLU A 108 10.67 -13.26 12.22
C GLU A 108 11.93 -14.08 12.59
N TRP A 109 13.11 -13.68 12.12
CA TRP A 109 14.38 -14.27 12.54
C TRP A 109 14.67 -14.05 14.03
N SER A 110 14.38 -12.86 14.55
CA SER A 110 14.55 -12.55 15.97
C SER A 110 13.69 -13.47 16.85
N LYS A 111 12.44 -13.74 16.45
CA LYS A 111 11.58 -14.73 17.12
C LYS A 111 12.14 -16.15 17.04
N LYS A 112 12.59 -16.58 15.86
CA LYS A 112 13.14 -17.94 15.63
C LYS A 112 14.38 -18.20 16.49
N LEU A 113 15.24 -17.19 16.66
CA LEU A 113 16.46 -17.28 17.46
C LEU A 113 16.28 -16.83 18.92
N ASN A 114 15.06 -16.43 19.30
CA ASN A 114 14.71 -15.90 20.62
C ASN A 114 15.65 -14.79 21.12
N ARG A 115 16.11 -13.91 20.21
CA ARG A 115 16.97 -12.75 20.54
C ARG A 115 16.72 -11.61 19.55
N PRO A 116 16.83 -10.34 19.98
CA PRO A 116 16.64 -9.20 19.08
C PRO A 116 17.80 -9.09 18.08
N LEU A 117 17.50 -9.06 16.78
CA LEU A 117 18.48 -8.91 15.69
C LEU A 117 18.39 -7.52 15.01
N PHE A 118 17.83 -6.53 15.70
CA PHE A 118 17.51 -5.23 15.09
C PHE A 118 18.74 -4.38 14.73
N HIS A 119 19.94 -4.77 15.15
CA HIS A 119 21.18 -4.15 14.66
C HIS A 119 21.38 -4.38 13.15
N LEU A 120 20.90 -5.51 12.63
CA LEU A 120 20.97 -5.86 11.21
C LEU A 120 20.13 -4.97 10.30
N LEU A 121 19.11 -4.28 10.85
CA LEU A 121 18.23 -3.40 10.09
C LEU A 121 18.99 -2.25 9.41
N SER A 122 20.09 -1.79 10.01
CA SER A 122 20.96 -0.76 9.44
C SER A 122 21.52 -1.15 8.07
N THR A 123 21.80 -2.43 7.84
CA THR A 123 22.28 -2.98 6.57
C THR A 123 21.23 -2.89 5.45
N PHE A 124 19.95 -2.77 5.81
CA PHE A 124 18.82 -2.61 4.88
C PHE A 124 18.41 -1.15 4.69
N SER A 125 19.21 -0.19 5.16
CA SER A 125 18.89 1.24 5.13
C SER A 125 17.60 1.60 5.86
N VAL A 126 17.22 0.81 6.87
CA VAL A 126 16.08 1.10 7.73
C VAL A 126 16.42 2.29 8.62
N SER A 127 15.47 3.19 8.82
CA SER A 127 15.66 4.40 9.61
C SER A 127 16.01 4.08 11.08
N PRO A 128 16.88 4.87 11.74
CA PRO A 128 17.15 4.72 13.17
C PRO A 128 15.87 4.79 14.03
N PHE A 129 14.88 5.58 13.58
CA PHE A 129 13.53 5.63 14.15
C PHE A 129 12.91 4.23 14.21
N MET A 130 12.86 3.50 13.10
CA MET A 130 12.29 2.15 13.09
C MET A 130 13.12 1.15 13.90
N ILE A 131 14.45 1.27 13.91
CA ILE A 131 15.30 0.40 14.75
C ILE A 131 14.94 0.57 16.24
N TYR A 132 14.73 1.81 16.68
CA TYR A 132 14.27 2.10 18.05
C TYR A 132 12.89 1.51 18.32
N GLU A 133 11.93 1.71 17.40
CA GLU A 133 10.55 1.23 17.57
C GLU A 133 10.44 -0.30 17.57
N TRP A 134 11.26 -1.01 16.81
CA TRP A 134 11.36 -2.48 16.88
C TRP A 134 11.91 -2.98 18.23
N LYS A 135 12.96 -2.32 18.75
CA LYS A 135 13.49 -2.62 20.10
C LYS A 135 12.44 -2.35 21.19
N HIS A 136 11.68 -1.27 21.06
CA HIS A 136 10.57 -0.95 21.97
C HIS A 136 9.48 -2.02 21.90
N PHE A 137 9.05 -2.40 20.70
CA PHE A 137 8.04 -3.45 20.49
C PHE A 137 8.48 -4.79 21.07
N TRP A 138 9.74 -5.20 20.87
CA TRP A 138 10.27 -6.44 21.43
C TRP A 138 10.19 -6.50 22.96
N ARG A 139 10.34 -5.37 23.65
CA ARG A 139 10.28 -5.28 25.10
C ARG A 139 8.85 -5.19 25.66
N THR A 140 7.96 -4.51 24.93
CA THR A 140 6.64 -4.11 25.45
C THR A 140 5.47 -4.86 24.84
N GLY A 141 5.65 -5.42 23.64
CA GLY A 141 4.57 -6.02 22.86
C GLY A 141 3.52 -5.02 22.35
N ASP A 142 3.79 -3.70 22.35
CA ASP A 142 2.83 -2.68 21.92
C ASP A 142 2.59 -2.71 20.40
N ARG A 143 1.59 -3.49 20.00
CA ARG A 143 1.19 -3.72 18.60
C ARG A 143 0.69 -2.45 17.92
N ASN A 144 0.00 -1.57 18.66
CA ASN A 144 -0.61 -0.38 18.09
C ASN A 144 0.45 0.71 17.84
N ARG A 145 1.41 0.85 18.76
CA ARG A 145 2.56 1.73 18.58
C ARG A 145 3.38 1.29 17.37
N LEU A 146 3.80 0.02 17.30
CA LEU A 146 4.57 -0.48 16.15
C LEU A 146 3.85 -0.24 14.82
N MET A 147 2.54 -0.53 14.76
CA MET A 147 1.74 -0.29 13.57
C MET A 147 1.74 1.19 13.16
N THR A 148 1.61 2.11 14.13
CA THR A 148 1.65 3.56 13.89
C THR A 148 3.05 3.99 13.43
N SER A 149 4.10 3.45 14.02
CA SER A 149 5.50 3.71 13.65
C SER A 149 5.79 3.29 12.20
N LEU A 150 5.33 2.11 11.80
CA LEU A 150 5.46 1.63 10.41
C LEU A 150 4.69 2.53 9.42
N ILE A 151 3.48 3.01 9.78
CA ILE A 151 2.74 3.98 8.97
C ILE A 151 3.53 5.29 8.83
N ILE A 152 4.05 5.85 9.92
CA ILE A 152 4.83 7.08 9.90
C ILE A 152 6.08 6.92 9.01
N ASN A 153 6.79 5.81 9.18
CA ASN A 153 8.00 5.51 8.42
C ASN A 153 7.70 5.39 6.92
N GLU A 154 6.66 4.64 6.54
CA GLU A 154 6.21 4.51 5.15
C GLU A 154 5.96 5.88 4.50
N GLN A 155 5.18 6.73 5.17
CA GLN A 155 4.76 8.01 4.60
C GLN A 155 5.91 9.00 4.45
N ASN A 156 6.89 8.96 5.36
CA ASN A 156 8.11 9.76 5.24
C ASN A 156 9.07 9.19 4.18
N LEU A 157 9.17 7.87 4.07
CA LEU A 157 10.05 7.19 3.11
C LEU A 157 9.72 7.56 1.67
N ILE A 158 8.43 7.67 1.32
CA ILE A 158 8.01 8.02 -0.05
C ILE A 158 8.00 9.53 -0.34
N GLN A 159 8.10 10.40 0.68
CA GLN A 159 7.92 11.85 0.52
C GLN A 159 8.91 12.45 -0.48
N LYS A 160 10.21 12.31 -0.23
CA LYS A 160 11.26 12.82 -1.13
C LYS A 160 11.32 12.09 -2.48
N PRO A 161 11.44 10.74 -2.52
CA PRO A 161 11.69 10.03 -3.77
C PRO A 161 10.49 9.96 -4.71
N ILE A 162 9.26 10.11 -4.20
CA ILE A 162 8.03 10.04 -5.00
C ILE A 162 7.33 11.39 -5.06
N ILE A 163 6.89 11.91 -3.91
CA ILE A 163 5.98 13.07 -3.87
C ILE A 163 6.70 14.36 -4.31
N GLU A 164 7.93 14.57 -3.86
CA GLU A 164 8.71 15.78 -4.15
C GLU A 164 9.57 15.67 -5.41
N HIS A 165 9.72 14.46 -5.97
CA HIS A 165 10.60 14.24 -7.11
C HIS A 165 10.18 15.09 -8.32
N PRO A 166 11.06 15.93 -8.89
CA PRO A 166 10.67 16.92 -9.91
C PRO A 166 9.97 16.33 -11.14
N PHE A 167 10.36 15.13 -11.56
CA PHE A 167 9.71 14.44 -12.67
C PHE A 167 8.25 14.09 -12.34
N TYR A 168 7.98 13.46 -11.20
CA TYR A 168 6.61 13.10 -10.78
C TYR A 168 5.83 14.35 -10.41
N LYS A 169 6.45 15.30 -9.70
CA LYS A 169 5.86 16.59 -9.37
C LYS A 169 5.37 17.30 -10.62
N LYS A 170 6.23 17.47 -11.63
CA LYS A 170 5.85 18.18 -12.85
C LYS A 170 4.90 17.37 -13.72
N LYS A 171 5.19 16.10 -14.04
CA LYS A 171 4.46 15.32 -15.06
C LYS A 171 3.22 14.61 -14.55
N VAL A 172 3.20 14.17 -13.30
CA VAL A 172 2.10 13.39 -12.71
C VAL A 172 1.28 14.27 -11.76
N PHE A 173 1.93 14.95 -10.81
CA PHE A 173 1.23 15.75 -9.79
C PHE A 173 0.85 17.17 -10.27
N HIS A 174 1.55 17.75 -11.27
CA HIS A 174 1.24 19.09 -11.83
C HIS A 174 0.62 19.02 -13.24
N SER A 175 1.05 18.09 -14.12
CA SER A 175 0.64 18.08 -15.54
C SER A 175 -0.60 17.24 -15.86
N PHE A 176 -1.29 16.63 -14.88
CA PHE A 176 -2.39 15.73 -15.21
C PHE A 176 -3.76 16.40 -15.25
N CYS A 177 -4.13 17.19 -14.25
CA CYS A 177 -5.31 18.05 -14.24
C CYS A 177 -5.17 19.03 -13.07
N PHE A 178 -4.65 20.24 -13.31
CA PHE A 178 -4.49 21.27 -12.27
C PHE A 178 -5.84 21.79 -11.70
N HIS A 179 -6.98 21.24 -12.14
CA HIS A 179 -8.31 21.43 -11.54
C HIS A 179 -9.06 20.13 -11.22
N PHE A 180 -8.40 18.96 -11.30
CA PHE A 180 -8.90 17.72 -10.67
C PHE A 180 -8.33 17.58 -9.26
N GLN A 181 -7.88 18.68 -8.64
CA GLN A 181 -7.57 18.71 -7.22
C GLN A 181 -8.76 18.29 -6.34
N ASP A 182 -9.99 18.43 -6.86
CA ASP A 182 -11.25 18.30 -6.10
C ASP A 182 -12.34 17.46 -6.77
N TRP A 183 -12.10 16.82 -7.92
CA TRP A 183 -13.15 16.07 -8.61
C TRP A 183 -13.32 14.66 -8.06
N LEU A 184 -13.91 14.66 -6.86
CA LEU A 184 -14.57 13.56 -6.20
C LEU A 184 -13.55 12.60 -5.61
N HIS A 185 -13.30 12.60 -4.30
CA HIS A 185 -13.65 11.45 -3.43
C HIS A 185 -13.35 9.98 -3.89
N PHE A 186 -12.56 9.77 -4.94
CA PHE A 186 -12.34 8.55 -5.71
C PHE A 186 -11.03 7.89 -5.39
N SER A 187 -10.07 8.64 -4.87
CA SER A 187 -8.98 8.10 -4.07
C SER A 187 -9.52 7.69 -2.70
N SER A 188 -10.56 6.87 -2.68
CA SER A 188 -10.99 6.16 -1.49
C SER A 188 -10.19 4.88 -1.43
N VAL A 189 -9.54 4.65 -0.29
CA VAL A 189 -9.00 3.34 0.03
C VAL A 189 -10.15 2.54 0.64
N ILE A 190 -10.48 1.41 0.01
CA ILE A 190 -11.63 0.57 0.32
C ILE A 190 -11.21 -0.83 0.78
N PHE A 191 -11.96 -1.34 1.75
CA PHE A 191 -11.94 -2.71 2.24
C PHE A 191 -13.29 -3.34 1.90
N PRO A 192 -13.29 -4.30 0.96
CA PRO A 192 -14.50 -4.99 0.55
C PRO A 192 -14.85 -6.13 1.51
N THR A 193 -16.09 -6.57 1.42
CA THR A 193 -16.63 -7.74 2.09
C THR A 193 -17.24 -8.67 1.05
N LYS A 194 -17.45 -9.95 1.38
CA LYS A 194 -18.05 -10.91 0.45
C LYS A 194 -19.55 -10.70 0.27
N GLU A 195 -20.17 -10.00 1.21
CA GLU A 195 -21.58 -9.57 1.17
C GLU A 195 -21.82 -8.41 0.17
N GLY A 196 -20.73 -7.85 -0.38
CA GLY A 196 -20.77 -6.78 -1.36
C GLY A 196 -20.70 -5.37 -0.79
N ASP A 197 -20.46 -5.24 0.52
CA ASP A 197 -20.26 -3.94 1.15
C ASP A 197 -18.81 -3.46 1.03
N LEU A 198 -18.65 -2.16 0.77
CA LEU A 198 -17.38 -1.46 0.66
C LEU A 198 -17.25 -0.47 1.83
N TYR A 199 -16.24 -0.71 2.65
CA TYR A 199 -15.86 0.19 3.73
C TYR A 199 -14.65 0.99 3.32
N GLY A 200 -14.58 2.29 3.58
CA GLY A 200 -13.43 3.04 3.11
C GLY A 200 -13.35 4.46 3.57
N ILE A 201 -12.22 5.06 3.25
CA ILE A 201 -11.87 6.41 3.67
C ILE A 201 -11.36 7.16 2.45
N SER A 202 -12.03 8.27 2.14
CA SER A 202 -11.58 9.19 1.09
C SER A 202 -10.29 9.87 1.52
N VAL A 203 -9.29 9.80 0.65
CA VAL A 203 -8.08 10.61 0.74
C VAL A 203 -8.47 12.09 0.57
N LYS A 204 -7.83 12.96 1.36
CA LYS A 204 -7.82 14.41 1.16
C LYS A 204 -6.36 14.84 1.13
N ASN A 205 -6.01 15.82 0.28
CA ASN A 205 -4.68 16.43 0.23
C ASN A 205 -3.52 15.43 0.21
N PHE A 206 -3.52 14.46 -0.73
CA PHE A 206 -2.52 13.38 -0.76
C PHE A 206 -1.06 13.88 -0.77
N CYS A 207 -0.78 15.06 -1.31
CA CYS A 207 0.56 15.66 -1.31
C CYS A 207 1.06 16.03 0.10
N ASN A 208 0.16 16.19 1.07
CA ASN A 208 0.50 16.53 2.46
C ASN A 208 0.86 15.27 3.26
N LEU A 209 2.05 15.27 3.87
CA LEU A 209 2.57 14.16 4.67
C LEU A 209 1.69 13.85 5.91
N GLU A 210 1.24 14.86 6.64
CA GLU A 210 0.44 14.67 7.85
C GLU A 210 -0.93 14.06 7.51
N ASP A 211 -1.55 14.51 6.42
CA ASP A 211 -2.82 13.98 5.95
C ASP A 211 -2.70 12.50 5.55
N ARG A 212 -1.59 12.09 4.94
CA ARG A 212 -1.33 10.67 4.64
C ARG A 212 -1.08 9.83 5.89
N ILE A 213 -0.35 10.35 6.88
CA ILE A 213 -0.17 9.66 8.17
C ILE A 213 -1.52 9.47 8.86
N ILE A 214 -2.35 10.52 8.90
CA ILE A 214 -3.70 10.45 9.47
C ILE A 214 -4.55 9.43 8.72
N LEU A 215 -4.53 9.44 7.38
CA LEU A 215 -5.24 8.45 6.55
C LEU A 215 -4.83 7.02 6.91
N GLY A 216 -3.53 6.73 6.97
CA GLY A 216 -3.01 5.41 7.35
C GLY A 216 -3.52 4.98 8.73
N LYS A 217 -3.51 5.88 9.72
CA LYS A 217 -4.07 5.62 11.06
C LYS A 217 -5.57 5.35 11.00
N LYS A 218 -6.34 6.08 10.18
CA LYS A 218 -7.78 5.83 10.03
C LYS A 218 -8.06 4.46 9.42
N LEU A 219 -7.30 4.08 8.40
CA LEU A 219 -7.42 2.79 7.74
C LEU A 219 -7.06 1.64 8.68
N ALA A 220 -6.03 1.82 9.51
CA ALA A 220 -5.70 0.88 10.56
C ALA A 220 -6.85 0.69 11.56
N LEU A 221 -7.45 1.79 12.02
CA LEU A 221 -8.60 1.73 12.92
C LEU A 221 -9.81 1.05 12.28
N LEU A 222 -10.08 1.32 11.00
CA LEU A 222 -11.16 0.68 10.26
C LEU A 222 -10.93 -0.82 10.11
N LEU A 223 -9.75 -1.21 9.63
CA LEU A 223 -9.40 -2.61 9.35
C LEU A 223 -9.50 -3.50 10.60
N PHE A 224 -9.09 -2.98 11.75
CA PHE A 224 -9.08 -3.70 13.02
C PHE A 224 -10.28 -3.36 13.91
N HIS A 225 -11.32 -2.75 13.37
CA HIS A 225 -12.56 -2.53 14.10
C HIS A 225 -13.21 -3.88 14.47
N PRO A 226 -13.62 -4.11 15.72
CA PRO A 226 -14.15 -5.41 16.15
C PRO A 226 -15.33 -5.93 15.32
N GLU A 227 -16.18 -5.03 14.83
CA GLU A 227 -17.34 -5.37 14.01
C GLU A 227 -16.99 -5.82 12.58
N TYR A 228 -15.90 -5.31 12.00
CA TYR A 228 -15.63 -5.47 10.56
C TYR A 228 -14.40 -6.34 10.25
N TYR A 229 -13.50 -6.50 11.22
CA TYR A 229 -12.23 -7.20 11.03
C TYR A 229 -12.40 -8.61 10.45
N SER A 230 -13.37 -9.39 10.95
CA SER A 230 -13.63 -10.75 10.47
C SER A 230 -13.99 -10.77 8.99
N MET A 231 -14.87 -9.86 8.55
CA MET A 231 -15.32 -9.75 7.16
C MET A 231 -14.16 -9.36 6.24
N PHE A 232 -13.33 -8.38 6.64
CA PHE A 232 -12.16 -7.97 5.86
C PHE A 232 -11.11 -9.07 5.77
N TYR A 233 -10.90 -9.80 6.86
CA TYR A 233 -9.96 -10.91 6.90
C TYR A 233 -10.44 -12.08 6.02
N GLU A 234 -11.73 -12.44 6.09
CA GLU A 234 -12.32 -13.48 5.25
C GLU A 234 -12.20 -13.14 3.77
N PHE A 235 -12.49 -11.88 3.39
CA PHE A 235 -12.27 -11.42 2.02
C PHE A 235 -10.80 -11.62 1.61
N ALA A 236 -9.86 -11.16 2.44
CA ALA A 236 -8.43 -11.26 2.12
C ALA A 236 -7.93 -12.72 1.99
N ASP A 237 -8.51 -13.65 2.76
CA ASP A 237 -8.12 -15.07 2.74
C ASP A 237 -8.75 -15.87 1.60
N SER A 238 -9.98 -15.54 1.22
CA SER A 238 -10.74 -16.27 0.19
C SER A 238 -10.56 -15.70 -1.23
N VAL A 239 -10.25 -14.41 -1.36
CA VAL A 239 -10.17 -13.74 -2.66
C VAL A 239 -8.72 -13.67 -3.13
N THR A 240 -8.42 -14.40 -4.20
CA THR A 240 -7.12 -14.32 -4.87
C THR A 240 -6.89 -12.90 -5.38
N HIS A 241 -5.76 -12.30 -5.00
CA HIS A 241 -5.37 -10.99 -5.51
C HIS A 241 -4.76 -11.12 -6.91
N THR A 242 -5.46 -10.61 -7.92
CA THR A 242 -5.00 -10.53 -9.31
C THR A 242 -4.53 -9.13 -9.69
N GLY A 243 -4.70 -8.17 -8.78
CA GLY A 243 -4.47 -6.76 -9.04
C GLY A 243 -5.58 -6.12 -9.86
N ALA A 244 -6.63 -6.83 -10.26
CA ALA A 244 -7.71 -6.28 -11.06
C ALA A 244 -8.91 -5.87 -10.20
N ARG A 245 -9.66 -4.86 -10.64
CA ARG A 245 -10.85 -4.37 -9.94
C ARG A 245 -11.95 -5.43 -9.83
N LYS A 246 -12.00 -6.36 -10.79
CA LYS A 246 -12.90 -7.52 -10.77
C LYS A 246 -12.80 -8.38 -9.51
N ASP A 247 -11.66 -8.36 -8.80
CA ASP A 247 -11.47 -9.06 -7.52
C ASP A 247 -12.50 -8.57 -6.47
N TYR A 248 -12.96 -7.32 -6.60
CA TYR A 248 -13.93 -6.67 -5.73
C TYR A 248 -15.33 -6.73 -6.35
N GLU A 249 -15.44 -6.44 -7.65
CA GLU A 249 -16.73 -6.32 -8.36
C GLU A 249 -17.56 -7.59 -8.35
N HIS A 250 -16.92 -8.76 -8.29
CA HIS A 250 -17.62 -10.04 -8.24
C HIS A 250 -18.61 -10.15 -7.06
N TYR A 251 -18.35 -9.42 -5.96
CA TYR A 251 -19.20 -9.42 -4.77
C TYR A 251 -20.23 -8.28 -4.76
N LEU A 252 -20.11 -7.30 -5.66
CA LEU A 252 -21.01 -6.15 -5.68
C LEU A 252 -22.37 -6.54 -6.27
N LYS A 253 -23.44 -6.12 -5.59
CA LYS A 253 -24.84 -6.41 -6.01
C LYS A 253 -25.21 -5.75 -7.34
N GLN A 254 -24.61 -4.61 -7.66
CA GLN A 254 -24.78 -3.89 -8.92
C GLN A 254 -23.51 -4.12 -9.75
N TYR A 255 -23.50 -5.20 -10.53
CA TYR A 255 -22.36 -5.57 -11.35
C TYR A 255 -22.22 -4.60 -12.54
N VAL A 256 -21.16 -3.82 -12.55
CA VAL A 256 -20.66 -3.12 -13.74
C VAL A 256 -19.24 -3.63 -13.96
N SER A 257 -19.02 -4.37 -15.05
CA SER A 257 -17.69 -4.88 -15.37
C SER A 257 -16.75 -3.71 -15.67
N SER A 258 -15.69 -3.55 -14.89
CA SER A 258 -14.61 -2.61 -15.19
C SER A 258 -13.81 -2.95 -16.45
N GLN A 259 -14.01 -4.15 -17.01
CA GLN A 259 -13.22 -4.71 -18.11
C GLN A 259 -11.71 -4.69 -17.82
N THR A 260 -11.33 -4.84 -16.55
CA THR A 260 -9.92 -4.87 -16.14
C THR A 260 -9.33 -6.28 -16.24
N LEU A 261 -8.16 -6.39 -16.87
CA LEU A 261 -7.38 -7.62 -16.90
C LEU A 261 -6.46 -7.71 -15.66
N PRO A 262 -6.07 -8.92 -15.25
CA PRO A 262 -5.05 -9.12 -14.21
C PRO A 262 -3.75 -8.34 -14.50
N LEU A 263 -3.09 -7.85 -13.45
CA LEU A 263 -1.91 -6.97 -13.54
C LEU A 263 -0.81 -7.54 -14.44
N ARG A 264 -0.49 -8.83 -14.28
CA ARG A 264 0.58 -9.53 -15.02
C ARG A 264 0.28 -9.73 -16.50
N LEU A 265 -0.96 -9.51 -16.96
CA LEU A 265 -1.31 -9.50 -18.38
C LEU A 265 -1.18 -8.10 -18.99
N ILE A 266 -1.19 -7.05 -18.17
CA ILE A 266 -1.18 -5.65 -18.61
C ILE A 266 0.24 -5.07 -18.56
N TYR A 267 0.94 -5.30 -17.45
CA TYR A 267 2.24 -4.68 -17.21
C TYR A 267 3.34 -5.73 -17.03
N PRO A 268 4.53 -5.50 -17.62
CA PRO A 268 5.69 -6.33 -17.36
C PRO A 268 6.23 -6.07 -15.95
N VAL A 269 7.06 -6.99 -15.46
CA VAL A 269 7.87 -6.76 -14.26
C VAL A 269 8.82 -5.58 -14.52
N ILE A 270 8.82 -4.61 -13.62
CA ILE A 270 9.68 -3.43 -13.71
C ILE A 270 10.96 -3.68 -12.91
N ASN A 271 12.11 -3.51 -13.56
CA ASN A 271 13.40 -3.52 -12.87
C ASN A 271 13.62 -2.18 -12.19
N HIS A 272 13.84 -2.24 -10.88
CA HIS A 272 14.03 -1.06 -10.04
C HIS A 272 15.51 -0.92 -9.67
N ASN A 273 16.06 0.27 -9.90
CA ASN A 273 17.38 0.60 -9.36
C ASN A 273 17.24 1.11 -7.93
N GLN A 274 18.03 0.57 -7.01
CA GLN A 274 18.12 1.08 -5.65
C GLN A 274 19.08 2.27 -5.62
N HIS A 275 18.55 3.48 -5.80
CA HIS A 275 19.29 4.66 -5.41
C HIS A 275 19.29 4.74 -3.87
N ARG A 276 20.45 5.01 -3.27
CA ARG A 276 20.55 5.30 -1.84
C ARG A 276 19.84 6.63 -1.57
N TYR A 277 18.59 6.55 -1.14
CA TYR A 277 17.92 7.71 -0.57
C TYR A 277 18.41 7.87 0.87
N LEU A 278 18.76 9.11 1.25
CA LEU A 278 19.06 9.44 2.63
C LEU A 278 17.84 9.10 3.50
N ASN A 279 18.09 8.52 4.68
CA ASN A 279 17.04 8.32 5.68
C ASN A 279 16.34 9.65 5.94
N TRP A 280 15.02 9.58 6.12
CA TRP A 280 14.26 10.74 6.55
C TRP A 280 14.59 11.05 8.02
N GLU A 281 14.55 12.33 8.36
CA GLU A 281 14.80 12.83 9.70
C GLU A 281 13.65 13.76 10.10
N ALA A 282 13.29 13.72 11.38
CA ALA A 282 12.29 14.59 11.98
C ALA A 282 12.65 14.85 13.44
N SER A 283 12.26 16.01 13.97
CA SER A 283 12.43 16.32 15.39
C SER A 283 11.50 15.49 16.26
N ASP A 284 11.91 15.23 17.50
CA ASP A 284 11.11 14.45 18.47
C ASP A 284 9.71 15.03 18.67
N LYS A 285 9.59 16.37 18.75
CA LYS A 285 8.30 17.08 18.83
C LYS A 285 7.38 16.76 17.65
N LYS A 286 7.93 16.60 16.44
CA LYS A 286 7.16 16.26 15.25
C LYS A 286 6.71 14.80 15.28
N ILE A 287 7.59 13.90 15.70
CA ILE A 287 7.27 12.49 15.89
C ILE A 287 6.16 12.31 16.92
N GLU A 288 6.27 12.99 18.06
CA GLU A 288 5.26 12.97 19.13
C GLU A 288 3.89 13.46 18.62
N LYS A 289 3.87 14.57 17.87
CA LYS A 289 2.65 15.08 17.22
C LYS A 289 2.00 14.02 16.32
N TRP A 290 2.77 13.27 15.55
CA TRP A 290 2.24 12.22 14.67
C TRP A 290 1.59 11.07 15.46
N PHE A 291 2.18 10.67 16.59
CA PHE A 291 1.56 9.69 17.49
C PHE A 291 0.26 10.20 18.12
N GLN A 292 0.26 11.44 18.62
CA GLN A 292 -0.88 12.04 19.35
C GLN A 292 -2.08 12.40 18.47
N SER A 293 -1.94 12.44 17.14
CA SER A 293 -3.02 12.84 16.24
C SER A 293 -4.29 11.99 16.44
N ASN A 294 -5.30 12.58 17.09
CA ASN A 294 -6.56 11.94 17.40
C ASN A 294 -7.31 11.59 16.12
N THR A 295 -7.60 10.31 15.96
CA THR A 295 -8.23 9.79 14.76
C THR A 295 -9.58 9.20 15.11
N LYS A 296 -10.66 9.86 14.67
CA LYS A 296 -12.03 9.34 14.79
C LYS A 296 -12.49 8.77 13.45
N LEU A 297 -13.11 7.59 13.48
CA LEU A 297 -13.85 7.05 12.35
C LEU A 297 -15.20 7.77 12.28
N LYS A 298 -15.57 8.22 11.08
CA LYS A 298 -16.92 8.68 10.74
C LYS A 298 -17.37 7.87 9.55
N LYS A 299 -18.67 7.53 9.49
CA LYS A 299 -19.37 6.77 8.42
C LYS A 299 -18.43 5.97 7.52
N VAL A 300 -18.24 4.70 7.86
CA VAL A 300 -17.20 3.85 7.27
C VAL A 300 -17.70 3.00 6.10
N CYS A 301 -18.97 2.60 6.09
CA CYS A 301 -19.58 1.95 4.93
C CYS A 301 -19.95 3.03 3.89
N ILE A 302 -19.33 2.90 2.71
CA ILE A 302 -19.42 3.88 1.64
C ILE A 302 -19.91 3.28 0.32
N THR A 303 -20.39 2.03 0.30
CA THR A 303 -20.83 1.30 -0.90
C THR A 303 -21.66 2.16 -1.87
N ASN A 304 -22.83 2.65 -1.44
CA ASN A 304 -23.73 3.42 -2.31
C ASN A 304 -23.11 4.74 -2.79
N TRP A 305 -22.36 5.40 -1.90
CA TRP A 305 -21.68 6.63 -2.26
C TRP A 305 -20.57 6.36 -3.27
N TYR A 306 -19.81 5.28 -3.11
CA TYR A 306 -18.72 4.89 -3.99
C TYR A 306 -19.25 4.53 -5.38
N MET A 307 -20.31 3.72 -5.45
CA MET A 307 -20.95 3.32 -6.71
C MET A 307 -21.51 4.53 -7.47
N ARG A 308 -22.30 5.38 -6.79
CA ARG A 308 -22.84 6.60 -7.40
C ARG A 308 -21.73 7.53 -7.89
N LYS A 309 -20.61 7.60 -7.17
CA LYS A 309 -19.45 8.35 -7.65
C LYS A 309 -18.95 7.70 -8.93
N GLN A 310 -18.63 6.40 -8.97
CA GLN A 310 -18.09 5.72 -10.16
C GLN A 310 -18.95 5.97 -11.40
N GLU A 311 -20.27 5.91 -11.28
CA GLU A 311 -21.20 6.26 -12.36
C GLU A 311 -21.02 7.69 -12.88
N LEU A 312 -20.91 8.68 -12.00
CA LEU A 312 -20.68 10.08 -12.38
C LEU A 312 -19.34 10.27 -13.12
N LEU A 313 -18.29 9.56 -12.69
CA LEU A 313 -16.99 9.57 -13.38
C LEU A 313 -17.12 9.00 -14.79
N HIS A 314 -17.75 7.83 -14.92
CA HIS A 314 -17.96 7.19 -16.21
C HIS A 314 -18.75 8.09 -17.17
N LEU A 315 -19.86 8.68 -16.70
CA LEU A 315 -20.68 9.60 -17.50
C LEU A 315 -19.89 10.80 -18.00
N ALA A 316 -19.06 11.38 -17.15
CA ALA A 316 -18.29 12.56 -17.52
C ALA A 316 -17.08 12.22 -18.40
N ILE A 317 -16.47 11.04 -18.26
CA ILE A 317 -15.49 10.50 -19.24
C ILE A 317 -16.16 10.31 -20.61
N MET A 318 -17.38 9.75 -20.65
CA MET A 318 -18.12 9.60 -21.91
C MET A 318 -18.42 10.94 -22.57
N PHE A 319 -18.85 11.93 -21.77
CA PHE A 319 -19.12 13.27 -22.25
C PHE A 319 -17.85 13.92 -22.83
N GLU A 320 -16.74 13.89 -22.10
CA GLU A 320 -15.45 14.42 -22.58
C GLU A 320 -14.98 13.71 -23.87
N HIS A 321 -15.11 12.38 -23.91
CA HIS A 321 -14.74 11.58 -25.08
C HIS A 321 -15.59 11.95 -26.31
N TYR A 322 -16.90 12.12 -26.13
CA TYR A 322 -17.81 12.54 -27.20
C TYR A 322 -17.48 13.94 -27.71
N MET A 323 -17.24 14.90 -26.81
CA MET A 323 -16.88 16.28 -27.17
C MET A 323 -15.53 16.39 -27.92
N LYS A 324 -14.62 15.43 -27.71
CA LYS A 324 -13.31 15.38 -28.40
C LYS A 324 -13.36 14.62 -29.73
N LYS A 325 -14.45 13.92 -30.06
CA LYS A 325 -14.58 13.32 -31.39
C LYS A 325 -14.81 14.43 -32.41
N PRO A 326 -13.99 14.51 -33.49
CA PRO A 326 -14.30 15.43 -34.58
C PRO A 326 -15.68 15.07 -35.14
N SER A 327 -16.51 16.08 -35.35
CA SER A 327 -17.79 15.93 -36.03
C SER A 327 -17.55 15.37 -37.43
N VAL A 328 -17.80 14.07 -37.61
CA VAL A 328 -17.92 13.46 -38.94
C VAL A 328 -19.31 13.79 -39.46
N PHE A 329 -19.49 15.06 -39.85
CA PHE A 329 -20.56 15.50 -40.72
C PHE A 329 -19.92 16.37 -41.80
N THR A 330 -19.51 15.69 -42.89
CA THR A 330 -19.40 16.25 -44.23
C THR A 330 -20.02 15.27 -45.18
#